data_AF-A0AAV3XDD3-F1
#
_entry.id   AF-A0AAV3XDD3-F1
#
_cell.length_a   1.000
_cell.length_b   1.000
_cell.length_c   1.000
_cell.angle_alpha   90.00
_cell.angle_beta   90.00
_cell.angle_gamma   90.00
#
_symmetry.space_group_name_H-M   'P 1'
#
loop_
_entity.id
_entity.type
_entity.pdbx_description
1 polymer ?
#
loop_
_entity_poly.entity_id
_entity_poly.type
_entity_poly.pdbx_seq_one_letter_code
_entity_poly.pdbx_strand_id
1 'polypeptide(L)'
;MSRITINNIYFDPTTQSTAVRSAGLDSPDSSASNYALVQFTAPLSPTQESELSSLGLEILEYHPENAYVCRFPPASLAAVQALPYVEFAGVYPQEVKVALRLRSSSPVATANLLELGPIETSMAQQPVDIDVVLHNGADAEAVGTRIAQASRLDPEDLQVSSNKIRLTVRPQALEDLAAIDEVSTM
;
A
#
# COMPACT_ATOMS: atom_id res chain seq x y z
N MET A 1 9.39 18.06 -7.93
CA MET A 1 8.70 16.94 -8.58
C MET A 1 8.27 16.05 -7.44
N SER A 2 6.97 15.84 -7.30
CA SER A 2 6.38 15.19 -6.13
C SER A 2 6.06 13.75 -6.48
N ARG A 3 7.08 12.95 -6.81
CA ARG A 3 6.86 11.60 -7.35
C ARG A 3 6.89 10.57 -6.23
N ILE A 4 5.74 9.98 -5.92
CA ILE A 4 5.68 8.86 -4.98
C ILE A 4 5.99 7.58 -5.74
N THR A 5 6.87 6.73 -5.20
CA THR A 5 7.23 5.43 -5.80
C THR A 5 7.19 4.33 -4.74
N ILE A 6 6.39 3.29 -4.99
CA ILE A 6 6.21 2.13 -4.12
C ILE A 6 6.18 0.89 -5.02
N ASN A 7 7.01 -0.12 -4.73
CA ASN A 7 7.07 -1.38 -5.50
C ASN A 7 7.19 -1.20 -7.02
N ASN A 8 8.06 -0.27 -7.47
CA ASN A 8 8.27 0.12 -8.88
C ASN A 8 7.06 0.75 -9.57
N ILE A 9 5.98 1.01 -8.84
CA ILE A 9 4.81 1.75 -9.30
C ILE A 9 4.97 3.18 -8.79
N TYR A 10 4.73 4.16 -9.67
CA TYR A 10 4.87 5.57 -9.32
C TYR A 10 3.66 6.39 -9.75
N PHE A 11 3.44 7.51 -9.08
CA PHE A 11 2.52 8.56 -9.52
C PHE A 11 2.96 9.90 -8.96
N ASP A 12 2.47 10.98 -9.55
CA ASP A 12 2.73 12.34 -9.08
C ASP A 12 1.40 13.01 -8.68
N PRO A 13 1.09 13.11 -7.37
CA PRO A 13 -0.13 13.78 -6.89
C PRO A 13 -0.29 15.23 -7.32
N THR A 14 0.81 15.94 -7.58
CA THR A 14 0.76 17.36 -7.95
C THR A 14 0.49 17.55 -9.43
N THR A 15 1.23 16.84 -10.30
CA THR A 15 1.09 16.97 -11.75
C THR A 15 -0.07 16.16 -12.31
N GLN A 16 -0.48 15.07 -11.64
CA GLN A 16 -1.59 14.20 -12.06
C GLN A 16 -2.83 14.35 -11.16
N SER A 17 -2.99 15.49 -10.47
CA SER A 17 -4.04 15.73 -9.48
C SER A 17 -5.47 15.40 -9.94
N THR A 18 -5.83 15.68 -11.20
CA THR A 18 -7.14 15.30 -11.76
C THR A 18 -7.33 13.78 -11.86
N ALA A 19 -6.28 13.07 -12.27
CA ALA A 19 -6.33 11.62 -12.42
C ALA A 19 -6.34 10.92 -11.05
N VAL A 20 -5.57 11.45 -10.10
CA VAL A 20 -5.56 11.04 -8.68
C VAL A 20 -6.95 11.19 -8.05
N ARG A 21 -7.63 12.31 -8.31
CA ARG A 21 -9.03 12.52 -7.91
C ARG A 21 -10.01 11.57 -8.55
N SER A 22 -9.86 11.34 -9.84
CA SER A 22 -10.75 10.43 -10.58
C SER A 22 -10.60 8.99 -10.11
N ALA A 23 -9.39 8.62 -9.66
CA ALA A 23 -9.10 7.33 -9.04
C ALA A 23 -9.47 7.26 -7.55
N GLY A 24 -9.95 8.36 -6.94
CA GLY A 24 -10.34 8.42 -5.53
C GLY A 24 -9.17 8.36 -4.54
N LEU A 25 -7.93 8.56 -5.01
CA LEU A 25 -6.72 8.40 -4.20
C LEU A 25 -6.55 9.52 -3.17
N ASP A 26 -6.99 10.75 -3.46
CA ASP A 26 -7.00 11.86 -2.51
C ASP A 26 -8.29 11.91 -1.66
N SER A 27 -9.06 10.81 -1.61
CA SER A 27 -10.25 10.73 -0.78
C SER A 27 -9.91 11.14 0.67
N PRO A 28 -10.61 12.15 1.23
CA PRO A 28 -10.44 12.55 2.62
C PRO A 28 -11.09 11.54 3.59
N ASP A 29 -11.75 10.52 3.04
CA ASP A 29 -12.42 9.47 3.78
C ASP A 29 -11.60 8.18 3.66
N SER A 30 -11.04 7.74 4.79
CA SER A 30 -10.33 6.46 4.92
C SER A 30 -11.28 5.27 5.14
N SER A 31 -12.59 5.42 4.89
CA SER A 31 -13.57 4.33 4.97
C SER A 31 -13.19 3.08 4.20
N ALA A 32 -12.36 3.20 3.15
CA ALA A 32 -11.89 2.08 2.35
C ALA A 32 -10.69 1.32 2.95
N SER A 33 -9.90 1.94 3.84
CA SER A 33 -8.70 1.33 4.42
C SER A 33 -8.20 2.07 5.66
N ASN A 34 -7.68 1.34 6.65
CA ASN A 34 -7.02 1.94 7.82
C ASN A 34 -5.61 2.48 7.53
N TYR A 35 -5.20 2.53 6.26
CA TYR A 35 -3.88 2.95 5.82
C TYR A 35 -4.00 4.13 4.88
N ALA A 36 -3.18 5.15 5.15
CA ALA A 36 -3.08 6.36 4.37
C ALA A 36 -1.67 6.51 3.81
N LEU A 37 -1.58 7.05 2.60
CA LEU A 37 -0.34 7.48 1.99
C LEU A 37 -0.22 9.00 2.14
N VAL A 38 0.81 9.46 2.84
CA VAL A 38 1.02 10.89 3.09
C VAL A 38 2.39 11.30 2.58
N GLN A 39 2.43 12.30 1.71
CA GLN A 39 3.65 12.95 1.26
C GLN A 39 3.80 14.31 1.93
N PHE A 40 4.98 14.59 2.44
CA PHE A 40 5.31 15.87 3.06
C PHE A 40 6.27 16.67 2.20
N THR A 41 6.24 17.99 2.34
CA THR A 41 7.13 18.90 1.59
C THR A 41 8.60 18.79 2.02
N ALA A 42 8.85 18.26 3.22
CA ALA A 42 10.18 18.07 3.81
C ALA A 42 10.14 16.91 4.83
N PRO A 43 11.31 16.39 5.26
CA PRO A 43 11.38 15.45 6.36
C PRO A 43 10.68 16.01 7.61
N LEU A 44 9.90 15.16 8.28
CA LEU A 44 9.15 15.55 9.46
C LEU A 44 10.07 15.93 10.62
N SER A 45 9.73 17.02 11.29
CA SER A 45 10.31 17.39 12.57
C SER A 45 9.59 16.67 13.72
N PRO A 46 10.24 16.50 14.89
CA PRO A 46 9.62 15.86 16.05
C PRO A 46 8.30 16.51 16.49
N THR A 47 8.18 17.83 16.30
CA THR A 47 6.94 18.57 16.59
C THR A 47 5.82 18.19 15.63
N GLN A 48 6.12 18.04 14.34
CA GLN A 48 5.14 17.62 13.33
C GLN A 48 4.72 16.16 13.54
N GLU A 49 5.65 15.27 13.88
CA GLU A 49 5.33 13.88 14.24
C GLU A 49 4.37 13.81 15.42
N SER A 50 4.58 14.66 16.43
CA SER A 50 3.68 14.74 17.60
C SER A 50 2.31 15.32 17.25
N GLU A 51 2.24 16.31 16.35
CA GLU A 51 0.98 16.85 15.83
C GLU A 51 0.19 15.78 15.06
N LEU A 52 0.84 15.06 14.15
CA LEU A 52 0.24 13.95 13.39
C LEU A 52 -0.24 12.83 14.31
N SER A 53 0.57 12.45 15.31
CA SER A 53 0.19 11.46 16.31
C SER A 53 -1.03 11.90 17.12
N SER A 54 -1.15 13.20 17.42
CA SER A 54 -2.31 13.77 18.13
C SER A 54 -3.57 13.77 17.27
N LEU A 55 -3.43 13.80 15.93
CA LEU A 55 -4.51 13.61 14.97
C LEU A 55 -4.86 12.14 14.75
N GLY A 56 -4.15 11.21 15.39
CA GLY A 56 -4.36 9.76 15.26
C GLY A 56 -3.64 9.11 14.09
N LEU A 57 -2.68 9.81 13.47
CA LEU A 57 -1.87 9.31 12.37
C LEU A 57 -0.56 8.69 12.90
N GLU A 58 -0.40 7.40 12.67
CA GLU A 58 0.77 6.63 13.10
C GLU A 58 1.64 6.30 11.89
N ILE A 59 2.89 6.73 11.89
CA ILE A 59 3.82 6.52 10.77
C ILE A 59 4.38 5.10 10.85
N LEU A 60 4.24 4.33 9.76
CA LEU A 60 4.66 2.92 9.73
C LEU A 60 5.89 2.69 8.87
N GLU A 61 5.90 3.28 7.67
CA GLU A 61 6.95 3.04 6.66
C GLU A 61 7.31 4.34 5.94
N TYR A 62 8.59 4.48 5.63
CA TYR A 62 9.12 5.59 4.86
C TYR A 62 9.44 5.13 3.42
N HIS A 63 9.04 5.95 2.45
CA HIS A 63 9.37 5.83 1.04
C HIS A 63 10.12 7.10 0.56
N PRO A 64 10.89 7.00 -0.54
CA PRO A 64 11.56 8.15 -1.14
C PRO A 64 10.60 9.32 -1.41
N GLU A 65 11.16 10.54 -1.47
CA GLU A 65 10.40 11.78 -1.68
C GLU A 65 9.45 12.15 -0.52
N ASN A 66 9.87 11.87 0.73
CA ASN A 66 9.12 12.18 1.96
C ASN A 66 7.69 11.62 1.96
N ALA A 67 7.51 10.46 1.32
CA ALA A 67 6.24 9.73 1.32
C ALA A 67 6.25 8.70 2.45
N TYR A 68 5.16 8.60 3.19
CA TYR A 68 5.04 7.69 4.33
C TYR A 68 3.73 6.91 4.22
N VAL A 69 3.80 5.62 4.53
CA VAL A 69 2.62 4.82 4.82
C VAL A 69 2.30 4.98 6.29
N CYS A 70 1.08 5.41 6.57
CA CYS A 70 0.63 5.71 7.91
C CYS A 70 -0.62 4.91 8.22
N ARG A 71 -0.72 4.38 9.44
CA ARG A 71 -1.98 3.87 9.96
C ARG A 71 -2.83 5.06 10.34
N PHE A 72 -4.03 5.13 9.80
CA PHE A 72 -5.02 6.12 10.16
C PHE A 72 -6.34 5.38 10.40
N PRO A 73 -6.85 5.33 11.64
CA PRO A 73 -8.18 4.80 11.90
C PRO A 73 -9.22 5.55 11.04
N PRO A 74 -10.46 5.03 10.89
CA PRO A 74 -11.50 5.67 10.09
C PRO A 74 -11.94 6.98 10.74
N ALA A 75 -11.16 8.01 10.49
CA ALA A 75 -11.36 9.40 10.79
C ALA A 75 -11.13 10.17 9.49
N SER A 76 -11.58 11.41 9.42
CA SER A 76 -11.39 12.20 8.20
C SER A 76 -9.91 12.60 8.06
N LEU A 77 -9.29 12.24 6.93
CA LEU A 77 -7.96 12.72 6.53
C LEU A 77 -7.96 14.22 6.21
N ALA A 78 -9.11 14.88 6.18
CA ALA A 78 -9.23 16.31 5.91
C ALA A 78 -8.37 17.17 6.87
N ALA A 79 -8.24 16.76 8.14
CA ALA A 79 -7.39 17.46 9.09
C ALA A 79 -5.90 17.39 8.72
N VAL A 80 -5.46 16.25 8.19
CA VAL A 80 -4.09 16.03 7.72
C VAL A 80 -3.86 16.76 6.39
N GLN A 81 -4.82 16.68 5.46
CA GLN A 81 -4.77 17.39 4.18
C GLN A 81 -4.72 18.92 4.33
N ALA A 82 -5.26 19.46 5.44
CA ALA A 82 -5.26 20.90 5.72
C ALA A 82 -3.91 21.41 6.26
N LEU A 83 -2.96 20.54 6.59
CA LEU A 83 -1.67 20.94 7.15
C LEU A 83 -0.76 21.55 6.07
N PRO A 84 -0.06 22.65 6.37
CA PRO A 84 0.73 23.39 5.36
C PRO A 84 1.99 22.66 4.90
N TYR A 85 2.40 21.61 5.62
CA TYR A 85 3.57 20.78 5.29
C TYR A 85 3.18 19.45 4.64
N VAL A 86 1.89 19.22 4.38
CA VAL A 86 1.38 18.05 3.66
C VAL A 86 1.20 18.42 2.19
N GLU A 87 1.85 17.65 1.33
CA GLU A 87 1.78 17.81 -0.13
C GLU A 87 0.71 16.91 -0.74
N PHE A 88 0.54 15.71 -0.17
CA PHE A 88 -0.51 14.77 -0.53
C PHE A 88 -0.91 13.97 0.71
N ALA A 89 -2.20 13.75 0.91
CA ALA A 89 -2.70 12.79 1.90
C ALA A 89 -3.94 12.12 1.34
N GLY A 90 -3.92 10.80 1.30
CA GLY A 90 -4.94 10.01 0.63
C GLY A 90 -4.95 8.56 1.09
N VAL A 91 -5.91 7.80 0.59
CA VAL A 91 -6.03 6.37 0.91
C VAL A 91 -4.85 5.62 0.30
N TYR A 92 -4.29 4.65 1.03
CA TYR A 92 -3.22 3.81 0.53
C TYR A 92 -3.71 2.95 -0.65
N PRO A 93 -3.17 3.11 -1.87
CA PRO A 93 -3.71 2.43 -3.04
C PRO A 93 -3.49 0.92 -2.95
N GLN A 94 -4.51 0.12 -3.25
CA GLN A 94 -4.36 -1.33 -3.30
C GLN A 94 -3.42 -1.75 -4.45
N GLU A 95 -3.30 -0.89 -5.47
CA GLU A 95 -2.51 -1.18 -6.66
C GLU A 95 -1.02 -1.31 -6.35
N VAL A 96 -0.51 -0.48 -5.44
CA VAL A 96 0.90 -0.48 -5.05
C VAL A 96 1.27 -1.63 -4.12
N LYS A 97 0.29 -2.28 -3.47
CA LYS A 97 0.53 -3.46 -2.62
C LYS A 97 1.02 -4.65 -3.44
N VAL A 98 0.59 -4.77 -4.69
CA VAL A 98 1.06 -5.84 -5.59
C VAL A 98 2.25 -5.36 -6.40
N ALA A 99 3.42 -5.97 -6.18
CA ALA A 99 4.64 -5.60 -6.90
C ALA A 99 4.46 -5.68 -8.42
N LEU A 100 5.01 -4.72 -9.16
CA LEU A 100 4.85 -4.63 -10.62
C LEU A 100 5.22 -5.93 -11.35
N ARG A 101 6.26 -6.61 -10.87
CA ARG A 101 6.75 -7.91 -11.40
C ARG A 101 5.73 -9.05 -11.30
N LEU A 102 4.77 -8.94 -10.38
CA LEU A 102 3.70 -9.92 -10.17
C LEU A 102 2.44 -9.55 -10.98
N ARG A 103 2.31 -8.30 -11.45
CA ARG A 103 1.16 -7.81 -12.21
C ARG A 103 1.20 -8.16 -13.70
N SER A 104 2.41 -8.19 -14.27
CA SER A 104 2.62 -8.48 -15.69
C SER A 104 3.81 -9.40 -15.87
N SER A 105 3.70 -10.35 -16.81
CA SER A 105 4.82 -11.20 -17.20
C SER A 105 5.86 -10.48 -18.06
N SER A 106 5.58 -9.23 -18.45
CA SER A 106 6.46 -8.39 -19.26
C SER A 106 7.51 -7.71 -18.37
N PRO A 107 8.80 -7.62 -18.79
CA PRO A 107 9.85 -6.99 -18.03
C PRO A 107 9.72 -5.47 -18.09
N VAL A 108 8.77 -4.91 -17.34
CA VAL A 108 8.59 -3.47 -17.16
C VAL A 108 9.29 -3.08 -15.85
N ALA A 109 10.30 -2.20 -15.94
CA ALA A 109 11.09 -1.79 -14.78
C ALA A 109 10.33 -0.82 -13.84
N THR A 110 9.40 -0.03 -14.38
CA THR A 110 8.54 0.91 -13.63
C THR A 110 7.24 1.19 -14.38
N ALA A 111 6.14 1.41 -13.67
CA ALA A 111 4.83 1.73 -14.26
C ALA A 111 4.14 2.90 -13.55
N ASN A 112 3.35 3.69 -14.28
CA ASN A 112 2.53 4.73 -13.68
C ASN A 112 1.27 4.11 -13.09
N LEU A 113 0.96 4.40 -11.82
CA LEU A 113 -0.21 3.87 -11.10
C LEU A 113 -1.52 4.12 -11.85
N LEU A 114 -1.66 5.30 -12.46
CA LEU A 114 -2.88 5.75 -13.13
C LEU A 114 -3.05 5.10 -14.52
N GLU A 115 -2.00 4.44 -15.01
CA GLU A 115 -2.01 3.68 -16.27
C GLU A 115 -2.01 2.17 -16.02
N LEU A 116 -2.04 1.73 -14.75
CA LEU A 116 -2.09 0.32 -14.42
C LEU A 116 -3.42 -0.29 -14.86
N GLY A 117 -3.31 -1.35 -15.67
CA GLY A 117 -4.41 -2.24 -15.93
C GLY A 117 -4.65 -3.23 -14.77
N PRO A 118 -5.69 -4.07 -14.89
CA PRO A 118 -5.90 -5.18 -13.98
C PRO A 118 -4.70 -6.13 -13.99
N ILE A 119 -4.53 -6.89 -12.90
CA ILE A 119 -3.50 -7.94 -12.82
C ILE A 119 -3.77 -8.95 -13.94
N GLU A 120 -2.76 -9.27 -14.75
CA GLU A 120 -2.90 -10.30 -15.77
C GLU A 120 -3.03 -11.65 -15.09
N THR A 121 -4.26 -12.17 -14.95
CA THR A 121 -4.56 -13.49 -14.40
C THR A 121 -4.79 -14.50 -15.51
N SER A 122 -3.74 -14.91 -16.21
CA SER A 122 -3.87 -15.97 -17.21
C SER A 122 -3.84 -17.34 -16.53
N MET A 123 -4.77 -18.23 -16.89
CA MET A 123 -4.86 -19.60 -16.34
C MET A 123 -3.60 -20.46 -16.62
N ALA A 124 -2.73 -20.01 -17.52
CA ALA A 124 -1.45 -20.66 -17.82
C ALA A 124 -0.30 -20.21 -16.91
N GLN A 125 -0.50 -19.21 -16.06
CA GLN A 125 0.56 -18.73 -15.17
C GLN A 125 0.79 -19.74 -14.05
N GLN A 126 2.06 -20.13 -13.90
CA GLN A 126 2.50 -20.98 -12.82
C GLN A 126 2.32 -20.27 -11.46
N PRO A 127 2.13 -21.03 -10.37
CA PRO A 127 2.22 -20.49 -9.02
C PRO A 127 3.55 -19.74 -8.84
N VAL A 128 3.48 -18.59 -8.18
CA VAL A 128 4.65 -17.73 -7.94
C VAL A 128 4.92 -17.69 -6.45
N ASP A 129 6.19 -17.82 -6.08
CA ASP A 129 6.65 -17.58 -4.72
C ASP A 129 6.70 -16.07 -4.46
N ILE A 130 5.96 -15.64 -3.45
CA ILE A 130 5.90 -14.24 -3.04
C ILE A 130 6.29 -14.10 -1.57
N ASP A 131 6.91 -12.96 -1.25
CA ASP A 131 7.09 -12.52 0.13
C ASP A 131 6.00 -11.48 0.45
N VAL A 132 5.08 -11.81 1.35
CA VAL A 132 4.10 -10.86 1.87
C VAL A 132 4.70 -10.20 3.11
N VAL A 133 4.92 -8.89 3.03
CA VAL A 133 5.41 -8.04 4.11
C VAL A 133 4.22 -7.42 4.82
N LEU A 134 4.23 -7.54 6.15
CA LEU A 134 3.25 -6.95 7.04
C LEU A 134 3.69 -5.53 7.39
N HIS A 135 2.76 -4.57 7.34
CA HIS A 135 3.03 -3.23 7.86
C HIS A 135 3.36 -3.28 9.36
N ASN A 136 4.21 -2.37 9.83
CA ASN A 136 4.64 -2.34 11.23
C ASN A 136 3.42 -2.20 12.17
N GLY A 137 3.39 -2.97 13.26
CA GLY A 137 2.25 -3.01 14.20
C GLY A 137 1.06 -3.90 13.77
N ALA A 138 1.15 -4.64 12.66
CA ALA A 138 0.17 -5.66 12.29
C ALA A 138 0.39 -6.97 13.07
N ASP A 139 -0.71 -7.63 13.45
CA ASP A 139 -0.67 -8.94 14.10
C ASP A 139 -0.45 -10.04 13.05
N ALA A 140 0.76 -10.62 13.04
CA ALA A 140 1.16 -11.62 12.05
C ALA A 140 0.29 -12.89 12.07
N GLU A 141 -0.27 -13.28 13.22
CA GLU A 141 -1.11 -14.47 13.35
C GLU A 141 -2.53 -14.21 12.81
N ALA A 142 -3.11 -13.07 13.21
CA ALA A 142 -4.42 -12.65 12.72
C ALA A 142 -4.40 -12.35 11.21
N VAL A 143 -3.33 -11.73 10.71
CA VAL A 143 -3.15 -11.47 9.28
C VAL A 143 -2.81 -12.77 8.53
N GLY A 144 -1.98 -13.64 9.10
CA GLY A 144 -1.66 -14.95 8.52
C GLY A 144 -2.90 -15.81 8.25
N THR A 145 -3.87 -15.80 9.17
CA THR A 145 -5.15 -16.49 8.98
C THR A 145 -5.94 -15.92 7.80
N ARG A 146 -5.98 -14.59 7.65
CA ARG A 146 -6.65 -13.94 6.51
C ARG A 146 -5.93 -14.20 5.19
N ILE A 147 -4.59 -14.20 5.19
CA ILE A 147 -3.77 -14.56 4.03
C ILE A 147 -4.05 -16.01 3.61
N ALA A 148 -4.10 -16.96 4.55
CA ALA A 148 -4.43 -18.36 4.27
C ALA A 148 -5.80 -18.47 3.58
N GLN A 149 -6.80 -17.79 4.12
CA GLN A 149 -8.16 -17.77 3.55
C GLN A 149 -8.20 -17.14 2.15
N ALA A 150 -7.55 -16.00 1.95
CA ALA A 150 -7.48 -15.30 0.66
C ALA A 150 -6.71 -16.12 -0.39
N SER A 151 -5.62 -16.77 0.01
CA SER A 151 -4.79 -17.60 -0.87
C SER A 151 -5.34 -19.02 -1.08
N ARG A 152 -6.36 -19.41 -0.32
CA ARG A 152 -6.88 -20.80 -0.24
C ARG A 152 -5.77 -21.81 0.04
N LEU A 153 -4.80 -21.41 0.87
CA LEU A 153 -3.73 -22.26 1.37
C LEU A 153 -4.04 -22.66 2.81
N ASP A 154 -3.49 -23.79 3.22
CA ASP A 154 -3.53 -24.18 4.62
C ASP A 154 -2.58 -23.28 5.42
N PRO A 155 -2.98 -22.79 6.60
CA PRO A 155 -2.13 -21.91 7.42
C PRO A 155 -0.83 -22.59 7.87
N GLU A 156 -0.78 -23.93 7.84
CA GLU A 156 0.43 -24.72 8.14
C GLU A 156 1.47 -24.69 7.00
N ASP A 157 1.03 -24.42 5.76
CA ASP A 157 1.92 -24.26 4.60
C ASP A 157 2.53 -22.85 4.52
N LEU A 158 2.05 -21.91 5.35
CA LEU A 158 2.55 -20.54 5.41
C LEU A 158 3.81 -20.47 6.28
N GLN A 159 4.90 -20.00 5.69
CA GLN A 159 6.10 -19.68 6.46
C GLN A 159 5.98 -18.30 7.06
N VAL A 160 5.36 -18.22 8.24
CA VAL A 160 5.17 -16.98 9.00
C VAL A 160 6.44 -16.63 9.78
N SER A 161 7.03 -15.49 9.46
CA SER A 161 8.08 -14.82 10.22
C SER A 161 7.55 -13.49 10.77
N SER A 162 8.27 -12.88 11.71
CA SER A 162 7.81 -11.73 12.53
C SER A 162 7.10 -10.60 11.76
N ASN A 163 7.55 -10.23 10.55
CA ASN A 163 6.85 -9.28 9.67
C ASN A 163 6.70 -9.76 8.22
N LYS A 164 7.05 -11.02 7.93
CA LYS A 164 7.14 -11.53 6.57
C LYS A 164 6.55 -12.92 6.48
N ILE A 165 5.66 -13.13 5.53
CA ILE A 165 5.01 -14.41 5.26
C ILE A 165 5.38 -14.83 3.85
N ARG A 166 6.10 -15.94 3.72
CA ARG A 166 6.45 -16.49 2.41
C ARG A 166 5.43 -17.57 2.03
N LEU A 167 4.92 -17.48 0.80
CA LEU A 167 3.95 -18.43 0.28
C LEU A 167 4.01 -18.52 -1.25
N THR A 168 3.57 -19.67 -1.76
CA THR A 168 3.42 -19.88 -3.20
C THR A 168 1.95 -19.74 -3.57
N VAL A 169 1.59 -18.72 -4.34
CA VAL A 169 0.19 -18.45 -4.70
C VAL A 169 -0.03 -18.41 -6.20
N ARG A 170 -1.27 -18.66 -6.60
CA ARG A 170 -1.70 -18.40 -7.98
C ARG A 170 -1.92 -16.90 -8.18
N PRO A 171 -1.71 -16.35 -9.38
CA PRO A 171 -1.91 -14.92 -9.65
C PRO A 171 -3.31 -14.40 -9.31
N GLN A 172 -4.34 -15.27 -9.38
CA GLN A 172 -5.71 -14.93 -8.99
C GLN A 172 -5.83 -14.55 -7.51
N ALA A 173 -5.04 -15.17 -6.63
CA ALA A 173 -5.04 -14.86 -5.21
C ALA A 173 -4.30 -13.56 -4.89
N LEU A 174 -3.51 -12.99 -5.81
CA LEU A 174 -2.79 -11.73 -5.57
C LEU A 174 -3.76 -10.57 -5.36
N GLU A 175 -4.89 -10.56 -6.07
CA GLU A 175 -5.92 -9.54 -5.93
C GLU A 175 -6.62 -9.66 -4.56
N ASP A 176 -6.96 -10.89 -4.16
CA ASP A 176 -7.53 -11.17 -2.84
C ASP A 176 -6.56 -10.82 -1.69
N LEU A 177 -5.26 -11.03 -1.90
CA LEU A 177 -4.22 -10.62 -0.95
C LEU A 177 -4.07 -9.09 -0.88
N ALA A 178 -4.14 -8.39 -2.01
CA ALA A 178 -4.08 -6.92 -2.06
C ALA A 178 -5.28 -6.23 -1.37
N ALA A 179 -6.41 -6.94 -1.30
CA ALA A 179 -7.58 -6.49 -0.56
C ALA A 179 -7.35 -6.48 0.97
N ILE A 180 -6.35 -7.19 1.47
CA ILE A 180 -5.94 -7.12 2.87
C ILE A 180 -5.17 -5.81 3.08
N ASP A 181 -5.59 -5.04 4.09
CA ASP A 181 -5.03 -3.72 4.36
C ASP A 181 -3.61 -3.75 4.91
N GLU A 182 -3.32 -4.74 5.75
CA GLU A 182 -2.09 -4.82 6.53
C GLU A 182 -0.89 -5.40 5.76
N VAL A 183 -1.07 -5.69 4.47
CA VAL A 183 -0.08 -6.43 3.67
C VAL A 183 0.40 -5.67 2.45
N SER A 184 1.67 -5.89 2.13
CA SER A 184 2.30 -5.48 0.88
C SER A 184 3.10 -6.66 0.33
N THR A 185 3.13 -6.88 -0.97
CA THR A 185 3.85 -7.99 -1.60
C THR A 185 5.18 -7.49 -2.17
N MET A 186 6.24 -8.28 -1.98
CA MET A 186 7.57 -8.02 -2.53
C MET A 186 8.00 -9.11 -3.50
#